data_AF-A0A1G9TFB5-F1
#
_entry.id   AF-A0A1G9TFB5-F1
#
_cell.length_a   1.000
_cell.length_b   1.000
_cell.length_c   1.000
_cell.angle_alpha   90.00
_cell.angle_beta   90.00
_cell.angle_gamma   90.00
#
_symmetry.space_group_name_H-M   'P 1'
#
loop_
_entity.id
_entity.type
_entity.pdbx_description
1 polymer ?
#
loop_
_entity_poly.entity_id
_entity_poly.type
_entity_poly.pdbx_seq_one_letter_code
_entity_poly.pdbx_strand_id
1 'polypeptide(L)'
;MAATKYNARDCEFEIEDFNTPGTWVAIRTAQGGSGEGGVNTFSVGHEYETTDTTTFASDGRAESQNMQEGKTLTLEGFRLKDKVTGALDPGMALVEAQAARLGEDSLVGFRFAAPGDANWTVWANAHFQLGDSGGGNNDKVGWSVTVTRSGPDSTAAKS
;
A
#
# COMPACT_ATOMS: atom_id res chain seq x y z
N MET A 1 9.09 23.48 -15.15
CA MET A 1 8.52 22.33 -15.88
C MET A 1 7.00 22.44 -15.84
N ALA A 2 6.32 22.04 -16.92
CA ALA A 2 4.85 21.96 -16.90
C ALA A 2 4.43 20.73 -16.11
N ALA A 3 3.53 20.89 -15.13
CA ALA A 3 2.97 19.77 -14.40
C ALA A 3 2.02 18.98 -15.31
N THR A 4 2.19 17.66 -15.37
CA THR A 4 1.34 16.75 -16.15
C THR A 4 0.69 15.75 -15.19
N LYS A 5 -0.58 15.41 -15.46
CA LYS A 5 -1.26 14.32 -14.76
C LYS A 5 -0.60 12.99 -15.13
N TYR A 6 -0.35 12.13 -14.16
CA TYR A 6 0.12 10.77 -14.40
C TYR A 6 -1.04 9.77 -14.31
N ASN A 7 -0.87 8.58 -14.92
CA ASN A 7 -1.89 7.55 -14.82
C ASN A 7 -1.69 6.72 -13.55
N ALA A 8 -2.78 6.45 -12.83
CA ALA A 8 -2.77 5.59 -11.65
C ALA A 8 -2.28 4.16 -11.94
N ARG A 9 -2.55 3.63 -13.15
CA ARG A 9 -2.08 2.30 -13.59
C ARG A 9 -0.57 2.18 -13.74
N ASP A 10 0.14 3.29 -13.85
CA ASP A 10 1.59 3.32 -14.03
C ASP A 10 2.32 3.48 -12.67
N CYS A 11 1.58 3.55 -11.56
CA CYS A 11 2.14 3.46 -10.21
C CYS A 11 2.69 2.06 -9.95
N GLU A 12 3.73 2.00 -9.13
CA GLU A 12 4.43 0.77 -8.78
C GLU A 12 4.32 0.52 -7.28
N PHE A 13 4.16 -0.75 -6.89
CA PHE A 13 4.01 -1.19 -5.51
C PHE A 13 4.81 -2.47 -5.30
N GLU A 14 5.56 -2.54 -4.21
CA GLU A 14 6.36 -3.72 -3.87
C GLU A 14 6.30 -4.00 -2.37
N ILE A 15 6.30 -5.29 -2.04
CA ILE A 15 6.44 -5.81 -0.69
C ILE A 15 7.81 -6.46 -0.55
N GLU A 16 8.46 -6.28 0.58
CA GLU A 16 9.71 -6.96 0.91
C GLU A 16 9.43 -8.43 1.27
N ASP A 17 10.24 -9.36 0.78
CA ASP A 17 10.17 -10.77 1.17
C ASP A 17 10.65 -10.94 2.61
N PHE A 18 9.72 -11.24 3.51
CA PHE A 18 10.00 -11.49 4.92
C PHE A 18 10.92 -12.70 5.18
N ASN A 19 11.10 -13.61 4.20
CA ASN A 19 12.07 -14.70 4.32
C ASN A 19 13.47 -14.30 3.84
N THR A 20 13.54 -13.26 2.99
CA THR A 20 14.79 -12.77 2.40
C THR A 20 14.83 -11.23 2.42
N PRO A 21 14.99 -10.61 3.61
CA PRO A 21 15.00 -9.15 3.74
C PRO A 21 15.98 -8.48 2.77
N GLY A 22 15.56 -7.36 2.19
CA GLY A 22 16.22 -6.67 1.08
C GLY A 22 15.78 -7.12 -0.31
N THR A 23 15.04 -8.23 -0.42
CA THR A 23 14.44 -8.67 -1.69
C THR A 23 13.04 -8.10 -1.81
N TRP A 24 12.77 -7.39 -2.91
CA TRP A 24 11.50 -6.74 -3.16
C TRP A 24 10.72 -7.47 -4.25
N VAL A 25 9.44 -7.72 -3.99
CA VAL A 25 8.55 -8.44 -4.91
C VAL A 25 7.44 -7.48 -5.34
N ALA A 26 7.34 -7.28 -6.65
CA ALA A 26 6.32 -6.41 -7.23
C ALA A 26 4.91 -6.97 -7.06
N ILE A 27 3.99 -6.12 -6.62
CA ILE A 27 2.56 -6.39 -6.63
C ILE A 27 2.05 -5.95 -8.00
N ARG A 28 1.60 -6.92 -8.81
CA ARG A 28 1.29 -6.68 -10.22
C ARG A 28 0.15 -5.66 -10.40
N THR A 29 0.44 -4.57 -11.10
CA THR A 29 -0.53 -3.64 -11.66
C THR A 29 -0.80 -3.98 -13.13
N ALA A 30 -1.63 -3.19 -13.83
CA ALA A 30 -1.83 -3.31 -15.27
C ALA A 30 -0.63 -2.76 -16.07
N GLN A 31 0.58 -3.30 -15.84
CA GLN A 31 1.79 -2.80 -16.49
C GLN A 31 1.83 -3.20 -17.98
N GLY A 32 2.26 -2.25 -18.84
CA GLY A 32 2.63 -2.51 -20.23
C GLY A 32 1.46 -2.78 -21.20
N GLY A 33 0.23 -2.43 -20.83
CA GLY A 33 -0.95 -2.64 -21.70
C GLY A 33 -1.42 -4.10 -21.78
N SER A 34 -0.96 -4.95 -20.85
CA SER A 34 -1.26 -6.39 -20.82
C SER A 34 -2.74 -6.73 -20.58
N GLY A 35 -3.58 -5.76 -20.20
CA GLY A 35 -5.04 -5.92 -20.01
C GLY A 35 -5.44 -6.80 -18.82
N GLU A 36 -4.60 -7.78 -18.45
CA GLU A 36 -4.75 -8.67 -17.30
C GLU A 36 -4.04 -8.03 -16.08
N GLY A 37 -4.60 -6.93 -15.59
CA GLY A 37 -4.12 -6.22 -14.40
C GLY A 37 -4.45 -6.95 -13.10
N GLY A 38 -3.56 -6.84 -12.11
CA GLY A 38 -3.83 -7.26 -10.73
C GLY A 38 -4.55 -6.13 -10.00
N VAL A 39 -3.77 -5.23 -9.38
CA VAL A 39 -4.28 -4.00 -8.79
C VAL A 39 -4.80 -3.06 -9.88
N ASN A 40 -6.02 -2.56 -9.70
CA ASN A 40 -6.66 -1.60 -10.60
C ASN A 40 -7.04 -0.28 -9.90
N THR A 41 -7.06 -0.28 -8.57
CA THR A 41 -7.43 0.87 -7.74
C THR A 41 -6.48 0.94 -6.55
N PHE A 42 -6.08 2.15 -6.18
CA PHE A 42 -5.39 2.39 -4.92
C PHE A 42 -5.87 3.70 -4.29
N SER A 43 -5.80 3.76 -2.97
CA SER A 43 -6.10 4.97 -2.19
C SER A 43 -5.11 5.12 -1.05
N VAL A 44 -4.66 6.36 -0.80
CA VAL A 44 -3.78 6.70 0.32
C VAL A 44 -4.62 7.44 1.37
N GLY A 45 -4.68 6.88 2.58
CA GLY A 45 -5.33 7.47 3.74
C GLY A 45 -4.33 8.17 4.65
N HIS A 46 -4.77 9.28 5.25
CA HIS A 46 -4.04 10.03 6.25
C HIS A 46 -4.91 10.17 7.49
N GLU A 47 -4.34 9.88 8.64
CA GLU A 47 -5.00 10.02 9.93
C GLU A 47 -4.15 10.93 10.82
N TYR A 48 -4.81 11.82 11.56
CA TYR A 48 -4.14 12.72 12.49
C TYR A 48 -4.88 12.70 13.81
N GLU A 49 -4.15 12.52 14.90
CA GLU A 49 -4.68 12.68 16.24
C GLU A 49 -4.24 14.04 16.80
N THR A 50 -5.21 14.88 17.16
CA THR A 50 -4.97 16.23 17.67
C THR A 50 -5.18 16.30 19.17
N THR A 51 -4.35 17.08 19.85
CA THR A 51 -4.60 17.49 21.24
C THR A 51 -5.03 18.95 21.27
N ASP A 52 -6.05 19.23 22.08
CA ASP A 52 -6.52 20.58 22.36
C ASP A 52 -5.48 21.33 23.22
N THR A 53 -5.11 22.52 22.79
CA THR A 53 -4.16 23.39 23.48
C THR A 53 -4.81 24.71 23.90
N THR A 54 -6.13 24.81 23.80
CA THR A 54 -6.90 26.02 24.13
C THR A 54 -6.68 26.43 25.59
N THR A 55 -6.44 27.72 25.80
CA THR A 55 -6.31 28.30 27.15
C THR A 55 -7.35 29.39 27.37
N PHE A 56 -7.50 29.86 28.61
CA PHE A 56 -8.37 31.01 28.90
C PHE A 56 -7.94 32.29 28.17
N ALA A 57 -6.67 32.40 27.77
CA ALA A 57 -6.14 33.54 27.00
C ALA A 57 -6.40 33.43 25.49
N SER A 58 -6.98 32.32 25.01
CA SER A 58 -7.27 32.11 23.60
C SER A 58 -8.47 32.93 23.08
N ASP A 59 -9.04 33.82 23.91
CA ASP A 59 -10.14 34.75 23.57
C ASP A 59 -11.33 34.06 22.85
N GLY A 60 -11.67 32.84 23.29
CA GLY A 60 -12.77 32.04 22.74
C GLY A 60 -12.45 31.37 21.39
N ARG A 61 -11.20 31.34 20.94
CA ARG A 61 -10.75 30.60 19.76
C ARG A 61 -10.24 29.23 20.15
N ALA A 62 -10.62 28.20 19.39
CA ALA A 62 -10.08 26.87 19.56
C ALA A 62 -8.64 26.81 19.02
N GLU A 63 -7.75 26.20 19.79
CA GLU A 63 -6.35 25.95 19.43
C GLU A 63 -6.06 24.46 19.58
N SER A 64 -5.39 23.84 18.61
CA SER A 64 -5.00 22.44 18.69
C SER A 64 -3.71 22.17 17.94
N GLN A 65 -3.10 21.03 18.24
CA GLN A 65 -1.86 20.58 17.63
C GLN A 65 -1.94 19.09 17.28
N ASN A 66 -1.41 18.70 16.11
CA ASN A 66 -1.29 17.29 15.71
C ASN A 66 -0.21 16.61 16.57
N MET A 67 -0.58 15.56 17.29
CA MET A 67 0.34 14.78 18.14
C MET A 67 0.80 13.48 17.47
N GLN A 68 -0.06 12.87 16.65
CA GLN A 68 0.24 11.62 15.95
C GLN A 68 -0.25 11.66 14.51
N GLU A 69 0.42 10.91 13.65
CA GLU A 69 0.00 10.71 12.26
C GLU A 69 0.02 9.22 11.85
N GLY A 70 -1.07 8.78 11.25
CA GLY A 70 -1.23 7.48 10.61
C GLY A 70 -1.23 7.62 9.09
N LYS A 71 -0.71 6.60 8.40
CA LYS A 71 -0.83 6.47 6.95
C LYS A 71 -1.30 5.07 6.60
N THR A 72 -2.27 4.99 5.69
CA THR A 72 -2.77 3.72 5.14
C THR A 72 -2.74 3.77 3.62
N LEU A 73 -2.57 2.61 3.00
CA LEU A 73 -2.68 2.45 1.55
C LEU A 73 -3.51 1.21 1.27
N THR A 74 -4.64 1.41 0.59
CA THR A 74 -5.51 0.33 0.15
C THR A 74 -5.21 0.01 -1.31
N LEU A 75 -4.99 -1.26 -1.60
CA LEU A 75 -4.83 -1.80 -2.96
C LEU A 75 -6.01 -2.71 -3.26
N GLU A 76 -6.68 -2.48 -4.38
CA GLU A 76 -7.82 -3.29 -4.82
C GLU A 76 -7.65 -3.70 -6.29
N GLY A 77 -8.18 -4.87 -6.62
CA GLY A 77 -8.12 -5.38 -7.97
C GLY A 77 -8.63 -6.81 -8.09
N PHE A 78 -7.99 -7.58 -8.96
CA PHE A 78 -8.38 -8.96 -9.23
C PHE A 78 -7.33 -9.94 -8.74
N ARG A 79 -7.81 -11.07 -8.21
CA ARG A 79 -6.92 -12.15 -7.78
C ARG A 79 -6.35 -12.87 -9.00
N LEU A 80 -5.04 -12.80 -9.19
CA LEU A 80 -4.37 -13.35 -10.37
C LEU A 80 -3.75 -14.72 -10.11
N LYS A 81 -4.08 -15.69 -10.96
CA LYS A 81 -3.43 -17.01 -10.97
C LYS A 81 -2.89 -17.33 -12.35
N ASP A 82 -1.74 -17.99 -12.36
CA ASP A 82 -1.16 -18.55 -13.57
C ASP A 82 -2.06 -19.67 -14.13
N LYS A 83 -2.35 -19.61 -15.43
CA LYS A 83 -3.30 -20.52 -16.09
C LYS A 83 -2.78 -21.94 -16.23
N VAL A 84 -1.46 -22.15 -16.16
CA VAL A 84 -0.81 -23.46 -16.39
C VAL A 84 -0.52 -24.17 -15.08
N THR A 85 0.06 -23.45 -14.12
CA THR A 85 0.52 -23.95 -12.82
C THR A 85 -0.51 -23.80 -11.72
N GLY A 86 -1.48 -22.89 -11.87
CA GLY A 86 -2.44 -22.52 -10.84
C GLY A 86 -1.86 -21.69 -9.69
N ALA A 87 -0.57 -21.34 -9.75
CA ALA A 87 0.11 -20.52 -8.75
C ALA A 87 -0.47 -19.10 -8.73
N LEU A 88 -0.59 -18.52 -7.54
CA LEU A 88 -0.98 -17.12 -7.37
C LEU A 88 0.17 -16.21 -7.82
N ASP A 89 -0.14 -14.99 -8.26
CA ASP A 89 0.88 -13.96 -8.50
C ASP A 89 1.82 -13.85 -7.27
N PRO A 90 3.15 -13.85 -7.45
CA PRO A 90 4.10 -13.90 -6.34
C PRO A 90 3.94 -12.75 -5.34
N GLY A 91 3.65 -11.53 -5.81
CA GLY A 91 3.44 -10.38 -4.93
C GLY A 91 2.16 -10.53 -4.12
N MET A 92 1.06 -10.94 -4.75
CA MET A 92 -0.20 -11.21 -4.04
C MET A 92 -0.07 -12.38 -3.05
N ALA A 93 0.67 -13.43 -3.42
CA ALA A 93 0.94 -14.57 -2.54
C ALA A 93 1.75 -14.17 -1.31
N LEU A 94 2.75 -13.32 -1.49
CA LEU A 94 3.57 -12.81 -0.40
C LEU A 94 2.74 -11.90 0.52
N VAL A 95 1.87 -11.05 -0.03
CA VAL A 95 0.92 -10.25 0.75
C VAL A 95 -0.06 -11.12 1.52
N GLU A 96 -0.68 -12.13 0.88
CA GLU A 96 -1.59 -13.06 1.55
C GLU A 96 -0.88 -13.81 2.70
N ALA A 97 0.37 -14.23 2.50
CA ALA A 97 1.18 -14.87 3.53
C ALA A 97 1.58 -13.92 4.67
N GLN A 98 1.95 -12.67 4.34
CA GLN A 98 2.30 -11.66 5.33
C GLN A 98 1.11 -11.28 6.20
N ALA A 99 -0.08 -11.13 5.62
CA ALA A 99 -1.29 -10.76 6.34
C ALA A 99 -1.75 -11.79 7.38
N ALA A 100 -1.26 -13.04 7.29
CA ALA A 100 -1.50 -14.08 8.28
C ALA A 100 -0.54 -14.03 9.49
N ARG A 101 0.53 -13.24 9.42
CA ARG A 101 1.52 -13.10 10.50
C ARG A 101 1.01 -12.16 11.59
N LEU A 102 1.50 -12.33 12.82
CA LEU A 102 1.00 -11.64 14.02
C LEU A 102 2.14 -11.05 14.84
N GLY A 103 1.85 -10.01 15.63
CA GLY A 103 2.85 -9.37 16.50
C GLY A 103 3.97 -8.72 15.69
N GLU A 104 5.22 -8.81 16.18
CA GLU A 104 6.39 -8.23 15.51
C GLU A 104 6.59 -8.81 14.10
N ASP A 105 6.27 -10.11 13.93
CA ASP A 105 6.36 -10.79 12.64
C ASP A 105 5.40 -10.23 11.58
N SER A 106 4.40 -9.44 11.97
CA SER A 106 3.48 -8.78 11.04
C SER A 106 4.08 -7.55 10.35
N LEU A 107 5.20 -7.03 10.84
CA LEU A 107 5.88 -5.87 10.29
C LEU A 107 6.84 -6.27 9.17
N VAL A 108 6.68 -5.66 7.98
CA VAL A 108 7.57 -5.86 6.83
C VAL A 108 7.68 -4.59 5.99
N GLY A 109 8.72 -4.49 5.16
CA GLY A 109 8.90 -3.40 4.22
C GLY A 109 7.81 -3.36 3.14
N PHE A 110 7.30 -2.16 2.88
CA PHE A 110 6.42 -1.85 1.77
C PHE A 110 6.91 -0.58 1.07
N ARG A 111 6.91 -0.56 -0.27
CA ARG A 111 7.32 0.62 -1.03
C ARG A 111 6.45 0.87 -2.24
N PHE A 112 6.29 2.14 -2.58
CA PHE A 112 5.50 2.58 -3.72
C PHE A 112 6.06 3.86 -4.33
N ALA A 113 5.73 4.09 -5.61
CA ALA A 113 6.20 5.26 -6.33
C ALA A 113 5.27 5.61 -7.50
N ALA A 114 5.18 6.90 -7.79
CA ALA A 114 4.48 7.36 -8.98
C ALA A 114 5.36 7.11 -10.23
N PRO A 115 4.75 7.02 -11.42
CA PRO A 115 5.51 6.87 -12.65
C PRO A 115 6.46 8.04 -12.88
N GLY A 116 7.71 7.73 -13.19
CA GLY A 116 8.77 8.71 -13.45
C GLY A 116 9.49 9.24 -12.20
N ASP A 117 9.06 8.85 -10.99
CA ASP A 117 9.81 9.15 -9.78
C ASP A 117 11.15 8.40 -9.79
N ALA A 118 12.21 9.08 -9.37
CA ALA A 118 13.54 8.48 -9.20
C ALA A 118 13.68 7.74 -7.86
N ASN A 119 12.72 7.91 -6.95
CA ASN A 119 12.76 7.36 -5.60
C ASN A 119 11.46 6.66 -5.25
N TRP A 120 11.57 5.59 -4.48
CA TRP A 120 10.51 4.97 -3.72
C TRP A 120 10.16 5.78 -2.48
N THR A 121 8.87 5.86 -2.14
CA THR A 121 8.43 6.05 -0.76
C THR A 121 8.44 4.69 -0.07
N VAL A 122 9.12 4.59 1.06
CA VAL A 122 9.35 3.33 1.78
C VAL A 122 8.75 3.40 3.17
N TRP A 123 7.89 2.45 3.49
CA TRP A 123 7.44 2.13 4.84
C TRP A 123 8.26 0.92 5.29
N ALA A 124 9.28 1.16 6.12
CA ALA A 124 10.17 0.10 6.56
C ALA A 124 9.43 -0.96 7.40
N ASN A 125 8.45 -0.51 8.19
CA ASN A 125 7.56 -1.38 8.94
C ASN A 125 6.12 -1.08 8.53
N ALA A 126 5.46 -2.05 7.92
CA ALA A 126 4.04 -1.99 7.62
C ALA A 126 3.40 -3.34 7.94
N HIS A 127 2.13 -3.33 8.32
CA HIS A 127 1.33 -4.53 8.47
C HIS A 127 0.20 -4.56 7.44
N PHE A 128 -0.23 -5.77 7.10
CA PHE A 128 -1.15 -6.03 5.99
C PHE A 128 -2.42 -6.69 6.51
N GLN A 129 -3.57 -6.21 6.05
CA GLN A 129 -4.89 -6.76 6.37
C GLN A 129 -5.62 -7.02 5.07
N LEU A 130 -5.90 -8.30 4.78
CA LEU A 130 -6.70 -8.66 3.62
C LEU A 130 -8.13 -8.13 3.80
N GLY A 131 -8.67 -7.54 2.75
CA GLY A 131 -10.10 -7.29 2.67
C GLY A 131 -10.83 -8.52 2.11
N ASP A 132 -12.13 -8.36 1.91
CA ASP A 132 -12.95 -9.45 1.39
C ASP A 132 -12.52 -9.83 -0.04
N SER A 133 -12.54 -11.14 -0.30
CA SER A 133 -12.30 -11.69 -1.63
C SER A 133 -13.50 -12.52 -2.08
N GLY A 134 -13.90 -12.35 -3.33
CA GLY A 134 -15.11 -12.98 -3.85
C GLY A 134 -15.57 -12.38 -5.17
N GLY A 135 -16.68 -12.90 -5.69
CA GLY A 135 -17.34 -12.43 -6.90
C GLY A 135 -18.63 -13.19 -7.12
N GLY A 136 -19.62 -12.58 -7.76
CA GLY A 136 -20.85 -13.24 -8.18
C GLY A 136 -20.60 -14.22 -9.34
N ASN A 137 -21.67 -14.88 -9.80
CA ASN A 137 -21.60 -15.90 -10.84
C ASN A 137 -20.96 -15.43 -12.16
N ASN A 138 -21.03 -14.13 -12.46
CA ASN A 138 -20.52 -13.55 -13.70
C ASN A 138 -19.29 -12.65 -13.48
N ASP A 139 -18.74 -12.61 -12.26
CA ASP A 139 -17.66 -11.69 -11.90
C ASP A 139 -16.31 -12.40 -11.87
N LYS A 140 -15.24 -11.62 -12.04
CA LYS A 140 -13.88 -12.07 -11.70
C LYS A 140 -13.68 -11.92 -10.20
N VAL A 141 -12.92 -12.84 -9.61
CA VAL A 141 -12.64 -12.83 -8.16
C VAL A 141 -11.84 -11.58 -7.80
N GLY A 142 -12.40 -10.77 -6.92
CA GLY A 142 -11.75 -9.59 -6.36
C GLY A 142 -10.63 -9.94 -5.39
N TRP A 143 -9.72 -8.99 -5.21
CA TRP A 143 -8.65 -9.03 -4.24
C TRP A 143 -8.46 -7.64 -3.66
N SER A 144 -8.31 -7.54 -2.35
CA SER A 144 -8.06 -6.27 -1.67
C SER A 144 -7.14 -6.46 -0.47
N VAL A 145 -6.32 -5.46 -0.20
CA VAL A 145 -5.48 -5.39 1.00
C VAL A 145 -5.39 -3.94 1.48
N THR A 146 -5.42 -3.77 2.80
CA THR A 146 -5.05 -2.52 3.46
C THR A 146 -3.67 -2.68 4.07
N VAL A 147 -2.77 -1.78 3.68
CA VAL A 147 -1.41 -1.67 4.22
C VAL A 147 -1.38 -0.48 5.18
N THR A 148 -0.93 -0.70 6.41
CA THR A 148 -0.85 0.35 7.43
C THR A 148 0.61 0.56 7.82
N ARG A 149 1.08 1.80 7.73
CA ARG A 149 2.44 2.19 8.12
C ARG A 149 2.58 2.14 9.64
N SER A 150 3.66 1.53 10.11
CA SER A 150 4.14 1.62 11.48
C SER A 150 5.45 2.41 11.51
N GLY A 151 5.48 3.50 12.27
CA GLY A 151 6.64 4.41 12.32
C GLY A 151 6.77 5.34 11.10
N PRO A 152 7.95 5.96 10.90
CA PRO A 152 8.16 6.96 9.86
C PRO A 152 8.32 6.35 8.46
N ASP A 153 7.96 7.11 7.42
CA ASP A 153 8.34 6.80 6.05
C ASP A 153 9.74 7.35 5.71
N SER A 154 10.37 6.73 4.73
CA SER A 154 11.67 7.11 4.19
C SER A 154 11.67 7.06 2.67
N THR A 155 12.80 7.37 2.04
CA THR A 155 12.97 7.30 0.59
C THR A 155 14.15 6.43 0.20
N ALA A 156 14.00 5.66 -0.88
CA ALA A 156 15.10 4.87 -1.47
C ALA A 156 15.16 5.09 -2.98
N ALA A 157 16.35 5.13 -3.57
CA ALA A 157 16.50 5.27 -5.02
C ALA A 157 15.91 4.05 -5.76
N LYS A 158 15.24 4.30 -6.88
CA LYS A 158 14.86 3.25 -7.84
C LYS A 158 16.11 2.78 -8.58
N SER A 159 16.38 1.48 -8.51
CA SER A 159 17.47 0.80 -9.22
C SER A 159 17.13 0.50 -10.67
#